data_AF-A0A6P6N0R3-F1
#
_entry.id   AF-A0A6P6N0R3-F1
#
_cell.length_a   1.000
_cell.length_b   1.000
_cell.length_c   1.000
_cell.angle_alpha   90.00
_cell.angle_beta   90.00
_cell.angle_gamma   90.00
#
_symmetry.space_group_name_H-M   'P 1'
#
loop_
_entity.id
_entity.type
_entity.pdbx_description
1 polymer ?
#
loop_
_entity_poly.entity_id
_entity_poly.type
_entity_poly.pdbx_seq_one_letter_code
_entity_poly.pdbx_strand_id
1 'polypeptide(L)'
;MGHLRMVFPDVSYSLLLLGISCLTGFTKTSQDFSGYLSRVLRNYTEQACDGEFLTVRCPPRTSITVQSAFYSITGPAHSPQCPNPYSSAGPRSVHDITSCHVSTSLQKMLDECEDRRRCQVLVNSRLFGTDPCPTVNKYLSVRYKCRPSEYKSKVVCEGERLRLGCKTGMQIVVYSAMFGRTQQGTLECPPHHQRAPSVDCSSDVALQVMTSRCQGKRSCVVRASTQEFGDPCYHGTRKYLSVIHTCGELHTSHLNTSSPFSDYTTLSNSSLSLSLKPGLSTHN
;
A
#
# COMPACT_ATOMS: atom_id res chain seq x y z
N MET A 1 63.18 28.06 39.28
CA MET A 1 63.13 26.64 38.86
C MET A 1 62.44 25.85 39.96
N GLY A 2 61.24 25.35 39.70
CA GLY A 2 60.43 24.63 40.68
C GLY A 2 59.09 24.23 40.07
N HIS A 3 59.11 23.21 39.22
CA HIS A 3 57.89 22.59 38.69
C HIS A 3 57.34 21.61 39.73
N LEU A 4 56.19 21.94 40.30
CA LEU A 4 55.37 21.03 41.11
C LEU A 4 54.64 20.08 40.13
N ARG A 5 55.07 18.81 40.08
CA ARG A 5 54.34 17.73 39.40
C ARG A 5 53.21 17.27 40.32
N MET A 6 51.96 17.59 39.98
CA MET A 6 50.79 16.95 40.57
C MET A 6 50.49 15.65 39.83
N VAL A 7 50.47 14.57 40.61
CA VAL A 7 50.03 13.22 40.22
C VAL A 7 48.50 13.20 40.23
N PHE A 8 47.87 12.84 39.11
CA PHE A 8 46.44 12.52 39.06
C PHE A 8 46.27 11.00 39.21
N PRO A 9 45.33 10.51 40.05
CA PRO A 9 45.06 9.10 40.17
C PRO A 9 44.22 8.59 38.99
N ASP A 10 44.55 7.38 38.52
CA ASP A 10 43.87 6.63 37.46
C ASP A 10 42.37 6.48 37.72
N VAL A 11 41.55 7.18 36.93
CA VAL A 11 40.10 6.94 36.86
C VAL A 11 39.87 5.79 35.87
N SER A 12 39.50 4.65 36.43
CA SER A 12 39.20 3.38 35.76
C SER A 12 38.30 3.53 34.53
N TYR A 13 38.85 3.21 33.36
CA TYR A 13 38.21 3.18 32.04
C TYR A 13 37.18 2.04 31.85
N SER A 14 36.71 1.42 32.94
CA SER A 14 35.91 0.18 32.90
C SER A 14 34.41 0.37 33.09
N LEU A 15 33.94 1.60 33.32
CA LEU A 15 32.52 1.91 33.59
C LEU A 15 31.79 2.65 32.45
N LEU A 16 32.50 3.02 31.37
CA LEU A 16 31.90 3.68 30.20
C LEU A 16 31.33 2.72 29.15
N LEU A 17 31.59 1.41 29.26
CA LEU A 17 31.14 0.42 28.27
C LEU A 17 29.87 -0.37 28.63
N LEU A 18 29.35 -0.22 29.86
CA LEU A 18 28.09 -0.87 30.27
C LEU A 18 26.86 0.06 30.14
N GLY A 19 27.05 1.31 29.70
CA GLY A 19 25.97 2.27 29.44
C GLY A 19 25.51 2.38 27.98
N ILE A 20 26.26 1.79 27.02
CA ILE A 20 26.03 1.99 25.57
C ILE A 20 25.19 0.86 24.95
N SER A 21 25.09 -0.29 25.60
CA SER A 21 24.34 -1.46 25.09
C SER A 21 22.82 -1.38 25.24
N CYS A 22 22.26 -0.32 25.84
CA CYS A 22 20.81 -0.17 26.02
C CYS A 22 20.15 0.83 25.02
N LEU A 23 20.92 1.46 24.12
CA LEU A 23 20.37 2.41 23.14
C LEU A 23 20.16 1.83 21.73
N THR A 24 20.63 0.61 21.44
CA THR A 24 20.45 -0.03 20.12
C THR A 24 19.20 -0.92 20.02
N GLY A 25 18.37 -0.99 21.07
CA GLY A 25 17.16 -1.82 21.10
C GLY A 25 15.90 -1.19 20.48
N PHE A 26 15.92 0.08 20.06
CA PHE A 26 14.69 0.81 19.69
C PHE A 26 14.45 1.04 18.19
N THR A 27 15.31 0.57 17.29
CA THR A 27 15.18 0.89 15.85
C THR A 27 14.47 -0.17 15.00
N LYS A 28 14.17 -1.35 15.55
CA LYS A 28 13.60 -2.46 14.73
C LYS A 28 12.10 -2.32 14.44
N THR A 29 11.34 -1.60 15.27
CA THR A 29 9.89 -1.40 15.09
C THR A 29 9.52 -0.27 14.11
N SER A 30 10.41 0.69 13.85
CA SER A 30 10.12 1.79 12.91
C SER A 30 10.25 1.35 11.44
N GLN A 31 11.12 0.38 11.15
CA GLN A 31 11.44 -0.06 9.79
C GLN A 31 10.32 -0.94 9.19
N ASP A 32 9.72 -1.83 10.00
CA ASP A 32 8.59 -2.67 9.57
C ASP A 32 7.30 -1.85 9.34
N PHE A 33 7.14 -0.75 10.07
CA PHE A 33 5.94 0.09 9.98
C PHE A 33 5.95 1.06 8.79
N SER A 34 7.13 1.61 8.47
CA SER A 34 7.37 2.35 7.22
C SER A 34 7.07 1.45 6.00
N GLY A 35 7.43 0.16 6.08
CA GLY A 35 7.10 -0.85 5.06
C GLY A 35 5.61 -1.14 4.91
N TYR A 36 4.82 -1.04 5.98
CA TYR A 36 3.36 -1.25 5.92
C TYR A 36 2.62 -0.05 5.32
N LEU A 37 2.88 1.17 5.80
CA LEU A 37 2.29 2.39 5.27
C LEU A 37 2.66 2.61 3.80
N SER A 38 3.91 2.34 3.42
CA SER A 38 4.34 2.41 2.01
C SER A 38 3.69 1.36 1.11
N ARG A 39 3.20 0.23 1.65
CA ARG A 39 2.44 -0.76 0.88
C ARG A 39 0.96 -0.37 0.77
N VAL A 40 0.32 0.07 1.85
CA VAL A 40 -1.10 0.42 1.84
C VAL A 40 -1.39 1.71 1.06
N LEU A 41 -0.47 2.68 1.09
CA LEU A 41 -0.65 3.97 0.41
C LEU A 41 -0.15 3.98 -1.04
N ARG A 42 0.40 2.86 -1.55
CA ARG A 42 0.93 2.77 -2.91
C ARG A 42 -0.19 2.48 -3.91
N ASN A 43 -0.10 3.14 -5.06
CA ASN A 43 -0.89 2.77 -6.23
C ASN A 43 -0.25 1.53 -6.87
N TYR A 44 -1.03 0.47 -7.00
CA TYR A 44 -0.64 -0.75 -7.69
C TYR A 44 -1.16 -0.72 -9.12
N THR A 45 -0.42 -1.33 -10.04
CA THR A 45 -0.85 -1.54 -11.42
C THR A 45 -0.50 -2.97 -11.79
N GLU A 46 -1.51 -3.74 -12.18
CA GLU A 46 -1.35 -5.12 -12.64
C GLU A 46 -1.84 -5.22 -14.08
N GLN A 47 -1.20 -6.10 -14.85
CA GLN A 47 -1.44 -6.25 -16.28
C GLN A 47 -1.46 -7.72 -16.68
N ALA A 48 -2.32 -8.08 -17.62
CA ALA A 48 -2.37 -9.43 -18.20
C ALA A 48 -2.90 -9.36 -19.64
N CYS A 49 -2.41 -10.24 -20.51
CA CYS A 49 -2.81 -10.31 -21.91
C CYS A 49 -4.17 -11.00 -22.08
N ASP A 50 -4.80 -10.81 -23.23
CA ASP A 50 -5.96 -11.61 -23.64
C ASP A 50 -5.64 -13.12 -23.56
N GLY A 51 -6.51 -13.89 -22.91
CA GLY A 51 -6.34 -15.31 -22.62
C GLY A 51 -5.63 -15.65 -21.31
N GLU A 52 -5.03 -14.67 -20.62
CA GLU A 52 -4.33 -14.90 -19.35
C GLU A 52 -5.18 -14.57 -18.11
N PHE A 53 -4.74 -15.04 -16.95
CA PHE A 53 -5.35 -14.68 -15.67
C PHE A 53 -4.66 -13.45 -15.06
N LEU A 54 -5.43 -12.39 -14.84
CA LEU A 54 -5.01 -11.28 -13.99
C LEU A 54 -5.27 -11.64 -12.52
N THR A 55 -4.24 -11.56 -11.67
CA THR A 55 -4.40 -11.75 -10.22
C THR A 55 -4.12 -10.44 -9.48
N VAL A 56 -5.10 -9.97 -8.72
CA VAL A 56 -4.95 -8.80 -7.84
C VAL A 56 -4.96 -9.26 -6.39
N ARG A 57 -4.02 -8.75 -5.59
CA ARG A 57 -3.89 -9.14 -4.18
C ARG A 57 -3.51 -7.96 -3.30
N CYS A 58 -4.17 -7.92 -2.15
CA CYS A 58 -3.86 -7.03 -1.05
C CYS A 58 -3.29 -7.78 0.17
N PRO A 59 -2.48 -7.10 1.01
CA PRO A 59 -2.02 -7.64 2.30
C PRO A 59 -3.19 -8.07 3.23
N PRO A 60 -2.90 -8.83 4.30
CA PRO A 60 -3.90 -9.16 5.31
C PRO A 60 -4.59 -7.92 5.89
N ARG A 61 -5.90 -8.04 6.19
CA ARG A 61 -6.76 -6.99 6.77
C ARG A 61 -6.96 -5.76 5.88
N THR A 62 -6.70 -5.91 4.58
CA THR A 62 -6.98 -4.90 3.56
C THR A 62 -7.77 -5.51 2.41
N SER A 63 -8.58 -4.69 1.75
CA SER A 63 -9.37 -5.02 0.57
C SER A 63 -8.95 -4.16 -0.62
N ILE A 64 -9.21 -4.67 -1.81
CA ILE A 64 -8.92 -4.01 -3.08
C ILE A 64 -9.92 -2.87 -3.28
N THR A 65 -9.42 -1.72 -3.70
CA THR A 65 -10.21 -0.62 -4.24
C THR A 65 -9.72 -0.28 -5.63
N VAL A 66 -10.55 -0.58 -6.62
CA VAL A 66 -10.24 -0.34 -8.03
C VAL A 66 -10.30 1.17 -8.28
N GLN A 67 -9.23 1.72 -8.87
CA GLN A 67 -9.15 3.14 -9.23
C GLN A 67 -9.47 3.35 -10.71
N SER A 68 -8.95 2.47 -11.56
CA SER A 68 -9.24 2.47 -12.99
C SER A 68 -8.91 1.11 -13.60
N ALA A 69 -9.58 0.75 -14.69
CA ALA A 69 -9.24 -0.41 -15.49
C ALA A 69 -9.48 -0.11 -16.97
N PHE A 70 -8.54 -0.51 -17.81
CA PHE A 70 -8.59 -0.29 -19.25
C PHE A 70 -8.25 -1.60 -19.94
N TYR A 71 -9.14 -2.05 -20.82
CA TYR A 71 -8.86 -3.13 -21.76
C TYR A 71 -8.66 -2.51 -23.14
N SER A 72 -7.40 -2.42 -23.56
CA SER A 72 -7.01 -1.69 -24.78
C SER A 72 -5.73 -2.24 -25.40
N ILE A 73 -5.36 -1.65 -26.54
CA ILE A 73 -4.13 -1.96 -27.31
C ILE A 73 -3.02 -0.95 -26.98
N THR A 74 -3.36 0.27 -26.58
CA THR A 74 -2.43 1.38 -26.35
C THR A 74 -1.91 1.43 -24.92
N GLY A 75 -0.81 0.73 -24.69
CA GLY A 75 0.03 0.89 -23.50
C GLY A 75 1.20 1.84 -23.74
N PRO A 76 1.93 2.23 -22.68
CA PRO A 76 3.23 2.86 -22.87
C PRO A 76 4.02 1.96 -23.81
N ALA A 77 4.48 2.54 -24.91
CA ALA A 77 5.13 1.88 -26.03
C ALA A 77 5.84 0.58 -25.62
N HIS A 78 5.37 -0.54 -26.16
CA HIS A 78 5.98 -1.86 -25.96
C HIS A 78 6.02 -2.30 -24.49
N SER A 79 4.90 -2.77 -23.92
CA SER A 79 5.06 -3.85 -22.95
C SER A 79 5.52 -5.08 -23.77
N PRO A 80 6.71 -5.64 -23.54
CA PRO A 80 7.18 -6.83 -24.27
C PRO A 80 6.37 -8.10 -23.93
N GLN A 81 5.22 -7.97 -23.27
CA GLN A 81 4.50 -9.07 -22.62
C GLN A 81 3.27 -9.56 -23.39
N CYS A 82 2.70 -8.78 -24.33
CA CYS A 82 1.62 -9.27 -25.21
C CYS A 82 2.03 -9.16 -26.69
N PRO A 83 2.82 -10.10 -27.22
CA PRO A 83 3.20 -10.10 -28.63
C PRO A 83 1.95 -10.14 -29.52
N ASN A 84 1.90 -9.24 -30.52
CA ASN A 84 0.89 -9.31 -31.56
C ASN A 84 1.36 -10.30 -32.63
N PRO A 85 0.60 -11.37 -32.96
CA PRO A 85 1.00 -12.37 -33.94
C PRO A 85 1.16 -11.81 -35.37
N TYR A 86 0.61 -10.63 -35.66
CA TYR A 86 0.51 -10.07 -37.02
C TYR A 86 1.58 -9.03 -37.38
N SER A 87 2.72 -8.97 -36.67
CA SER A 87 3.84 -8.10 -37.07
C SER A 87 4.50 -8.47 -38.42
N SER A 88 4.00 -9.48 -39.15
CA SER A 88 4.49 -9.88 -40.47
C SER A 88 3.46 -9.78 -41.61
N ALA A 89 2.36 -9.02 -41.44
CA ALA A 89 1.35 -8.85 -42.50
C ALA A 89 1.14 -7.38 -42.91
N GLY A 90 2.14 -6.80 -43.61
CA GLY A 90 1.96 -5.70 -44.57
C GLY A 90 1.50 -4.32 -44.06
N PRO A 91 1.64 -3.26 -44.88
CA PRO A 91 1.32 -1.89 -44.51
C PRO A 91 -0.18 -1.66 -44.63
N ARG A 92 -0.96 -2.13 -43.65
CA ARG A 92 -2.30 -1.62 -43.40
C ARG A 92 -2.25 -0.73 -42.16
N SER A 93 -2.66 0.52 -42.39
CA SER A 93 -2.54 1.68 -41.53
C SER A 93 -2.80 1.42 -40.04
N VAL A 94 -1.74 1.56 -39.24
CA VAL A 94 -1.77 1.73 -37.77
C VAL A 94 -2.57 2.99 -37.34
N HIS A 95 -3.03 3.79 -38.31
CA HIS A 95 -3.63 5.10 -38.10
C HIS A 95 -5.13 5.13 -37.75
N ASP A 96 -5.82 3.99 -37.66
CA ASP A 96 -7.28 3.95 -37.41
C ASP A 96 -7.70 3.02 -36.27
N ILE A 97 -6.81 2.78 -35.29
CA ILE A 97 -7.10 2.00 -34.08
C ILE A 97 -7.10 2.92 -32.84
N THR A 98 -7.56 4.15 -33.02
CA THR A 98 -7.48 5.19 -32.00
C THR A 98 -8.56 5.05 -30.90
N SER A 99 -9.57 4.18 -31.10
CA SER A 99 -10.69 3.98 -30.16
C SER A 99 -10.90 2.54 -29.69
N CYS A 100 -9.85 1.72 -29.65
CA CYS A 100 -9.96 0.36 -29.12
C CYS A 100 -9.90 0.32 -27.59
N HIS A 101 -10.92 0.87 -26.94
CA HIS A 101 -11.07 0.84 -25.49
C HIS A 101 -12.46 0.32 -25.11
N VAL A 102 -12.50 -0.73 -24.30
CA VAL A 102 -13.75 -1.28 -23.78
C VAL A 102 -14.14 -0.56 -22.50
N SER A 103 -15.20 0.26 -22.55
CA SER A 103 -15.62 1.17 -21.47
C SER A 103 -16.11 0.48 -20.19
N THR A 104 -16.59 -0.76 -20.31
CA THR A 104 -17.08 -1.63 -19.24
C THR A 104 -15.98 -2.27 -18.40
N SER A 105 -14.71 -2.13 -18.79
CA SER A 105 -13.55 -2.71 -18.09
C SER A 105 -13.50 -2.33 -16.62
N LEU A 106 -13.75 -1.04 -16.31
CA LEU A 106 -13.79 -0.55 -14.93
C LEU A 106 -14.93 -1.18 -14.14
N GLN A 107 -16.15 -1.17 -14.69
CA GLN A 107 -17.31 -1.73 -14.01
C GLN A 107 -17.11 -3.21 -13.71
N LYS A 108 -16.60 -3.98 -14.67
CA LYS A 108 -16.35 -5.41 -14.47
C LYS A 108 -15.31 -5.67 -13.38
N MET A 109 -14.24 -4.88 -13.34
CA MET A 109 -13.24 -4.99 -12.29
C MET A 109 -13.77 -4.57 -10.92
N LEU A 110 -14.66 -3.58 -10.85
CA LEU A 110 -15.36 -3.23 -9.61
C LEU A 110 -16.20 -4.43 -9.13
N ASP A 111 -17.01 -5.03 -10.01
CA ASP A 111 -17.89 -6.14 -9.65
C ASP A 111 -17.10 -7.40 -9.21
N GLU A 112 -15.97 -7.69 -9.86
CA GLU A 112 -15.17 -8.89 -9.59
C GLU A 112 -14.20 -8.73 -8.43
N CYS A 113 -13.63 -7.54 -8.22
CA CYS A 113 -12.49 -7.34 -7.32
C CYS A 113 -12.72 -6.37 -6.17
N GLU A 114 -13.67 -5.44 -6.25
CA GLU A 114 -13.89 -4.47 -5.19
C GLU A 114 -14.20 -5.19 -3.87
N ASP A 115 -13.63 -4.69 -2.78
CA ASP A 115 -13.81 -5.21 -1.43
C ASP A 115 -13.35 -6.65 -1.17
N ARG A 116 -12.66 -7.26 -2.14
CA ARG A 116 -11.98 -8.55 -1.95
C ARG A 116 -10.53 -8.35 -1.54
N ARG A 117 -9.96 -9.30 -0.80
CA ARG A 117 -8.51 -9.31 -0.51
C ARG A 117 -7.68 -9.87 -1.68
N ARG A 118 -8.26 -10.81 -2.42
CA ARG A 118 -7.67 -11.44 -3.60
C ARG A 118 -8.78 -11.64 -4.61
N CYS A 119 -8.54 -11.26 -5.87
CA CYS A 119 -9.39 -11.64 -6.99
C CYS A 119 -8.53 -12.18 -8.12
N GLN A 120 -9.13 -13.01 -8.97
CA GLN A 120 -8.50 -13.56 -10.16
C GLN A 120 -9.53 -13.52 -11.27
N VAL A 121 -9.16 -12.90 -12.40
CA VAL A 121 -10.06 -12.68 -13.53
C VAL A 121 -9.40 -13.22 -14.79
N LEU A 122 -10.14 -14.02 -15.57
CA LEU A 122 -9.70 -14.43 -16.89
C LEU A 122 -9.90 -13.26 -17.85
N VAL A 123 -8.80 -12.73 -18.40
CA VAL A 123 -8.85 -11.63 -19.36
C VAL A 123 -9.33 -12.18 -20.69
N ASN A 124 -10.53 -11.77 -21.11
CA ASN A 124 -11.03 -12.04 -22.45
C ASN A 124 -12.05 -10.99 -22.86
N SER A 125 -12.24 -10.83 -24.16
CA SER A 125 -13.21 -9.88 -24.71
C SER A 125 -14.64 -10.12 -24.19
N ARG A 126 -15.08 -11.37 -24.06
CA ARG A 126 -16.44 -11.73 -23.61
C ARG A 126 -16.76 -11.27 -22.19
N LEU A 127 -15.76 -11.21 -21.32
CA LEU A 127 -15.88 -10.77 -19.93
C LEU A 127 -16.14 -9.25 -19.86
N PHE A 128 -15.56 -8.50 -20.79
CA PHE A 128 -15.67 -7.05 -20.85
C PHE A 128 -16.77 -6.60 -21.84
N GLY A 129 -17.30 -7.45 -22.72
CA GLY A 129 -18.44 -7.14 -23.59
C GLY A 129 -18.07 -7.10 -25.07
N THR A 130 -18.75 -6.26 -25.87
CA THR A 130 -18.52 -6.20 -27.31
C THR A 130 -17.13 -5.64 -27.61
N ASP A 131 -16.30 -6.46 -28.25
CA ASP A 131 -14.94 -6.10 -28.62
C ASP A 131 -14.94 -5.21 -29.88
N PRO A 132 -14.50 -3.94 -29.79
CA PRO A 132 -14.39 -3.08 -30.97
C PRO A 132 -13.29 -3.53 -31.93
N CYS A 133 -12.33 -4.37 -31.50
CA CYS A 133 -11.21 -4.84 -32.32
C CYS A 133 -10.85 -6.31 -32.01
N PRO A 134 -11.66 -7.29 -32.46
CA PRO A 134 -11.49 -8.70 -32.13
C PRO A 134 -10.22 -9.35 -32.71
N THR A 135 -9.59 -8.73 -33.71
CA THR A 135 -8.41 -9.25 -34.41
C THR A 135 -7.08 -8.83 -33.80
N VAL A 136 -7.10 -7.97 -32.77
CA VAL A 136 -5.89 -7.46 -32.12
C VAL A 136 -5.80 -7.98 -30.70
N ASN A 137 -4.61 -8.45 -30.34
CA ASN A 137 -4.29 -8.80 -28.95
C ASN A 137 -4.35 -7.54 -28.09
N LYS A 138 -5.23 -7.58 -27.09
CA LYS A 138 -5.41 -6.53 -26.10
C LYS A 138 -4.82 -6.98 -24.78
N TYR A 139 -4.65 -6.04 -23.87
CA TYR A 139 -4.26 -6.33 -22.50
C TYR A 139 -5.15 -5.55 -21.55
N LEU A 140 -5.39 -6.14 -20.39
CA LEU A 140 -6.09 -5.48 -19.30
C LEU A 140 -5.05 -4.82 -18.40
N SER A 141 -5.20 -3.52 -18.13
CA SER A 141 -4.42 -2.80 -17.13
C SER A 141 -5.34 -2.30 -16.03
N VAL A 142 -5.09 -2.77 -14.81
CA VAL A 142 -5.90 -2.40 -13.63
C VAL A 142 -5.03 -1.62 -12.66
N ARG A 143 -5.45 -0.41 -12.32
CA ARG A 143 -4.87 0.39 -11.24
C ARG A 143 -5.75 0.28 -10.01
N TYR A 144 -5.16 -0.07 -8.87
CA TYR A 144 -5.90 -0.24 -7.62
C TYR A 144 -5.08 0.21 -6.41
N LYS A 145 -5.77 0.35 -5.28
CA LYS A 145 -5.21 0.59 -3.95
C LYS A 145 -5.69 -0.50 -3.00
N CYS A 146 -4.98 -0.68 -1.89
CA CYS A 146 -5.46 -1.52 -0.80
C CYS A 146 -6.00 -0.61 0.31
N ARG A 147 -7.27 -0.74 0.66
CA ARG A 147 -7.88 -0.05 1.80
C ARG A 147 -8.05 -1.01 2.98
N PRO A 148 -7.95 -0.56 4.23
CA PRO A 148 -8.25 -1.41 5.39
C PRO A 148 -9.71 -1.89 5.34
N SER A 149 -9.95 -3.18 5.57
CA SER A 149 -11.30 -3.78 5.49
C SER A 149 -12.22 -3.27 6.59
N GLU A 150 -11.65 -3.00 7.76
CA GLU A 150 -12.31 -2.29 8.87
C GLU A 150 -11.47 -1.05 9.16
N TYR A 151 -12.09 0.11 9.33
CA TYR A 151 -11.41 1.32 9.80
C TYR A 151 -12.36 2.18 10.63
N LYS A 152 -11.76 3.04 11.46
CA LYS A 152 -12.47 4.01 12.29
C LYS A 152 -12.01 5.40 11.91
N SER A 153 -12.96 6.25 11.50
CA SER A 153 -12.75 7.68 11.36
C SER A 153 -13.10 8.37 12.67
N LYS A 154 -12.22 9.26 13.13
CA LYS A 154 -12.54 10.17 14.24
C LYS A 154 -12.16 11.58 13.88
N VAL A 155 -13.05 12.51 14.21
CA VAL A 155 -12.88 13.94 13.99
C VAL A 155 -13.04 14.69 15.31
N VAL A 156 -12.20 15.69 15.55
CA VAL A 156 -12.35 16.66 16.65
C VAL A 156 -12.02 18.06 16.15
N CYS A 157 -12.66 19.08 16.73
CA CYS A 157 -12.37 20.46 16.38
C CYS A 157 -11.01 20.93 16.92
N GLU A 158 -10.48 21.97 16.31
CA GLU A 158 -9.37 22.74 16.86
C GLU A 158 -9.65 23.17 18.31
N GLY A 159 -8.67 22.95 19.19
CA GLY A 159 -8.75 23.16 20.64
C GLY A 159 -9.04 21.89 21.43
N GLU A 160 -9.72 20.90 20.84
CA GLU A 160 -10.18 19.68 21.51
C GLU A 160 -9.10 18.59 21.59
N ARG A 161 -9.40 17.52 22.35
CA ARG A 161 -8.52 16.36 22.52
C ARG A 161 -9.11 15.13 21.82
N LEU A 162 -8.44 14.68 20.76
CA LEU A 162 -8.72 13.41 20.11
C LEU A 162 -8.29 12.25 21.00
N ARG A 163 -9.18 11.29 21.25
CA ARG A 163 -8.88 10.06 22.00
C ARG A 163 -9.05 8.83 21.12
N LEU A 164 -7.95 8.11 20.90
CA LEU A 164 -7.93 6.82 20.21
C LEU A 164 -7.76 5.69 21.23
N GLY A 165 -8.39 4.55 20.97
CA GLY A 165 -8.36 3.42 21.88
C GLY A 165 -8.75 2.11 21.20
N CYS A 166 -7.99 1.08 21.50
CA CYS A 166 -8.23 -0.30 21.07
C CYS A 166 -8.52 -1.21 22.26
N LYS A 167 -9.17 -2.35 21.98
CA LYS A 167 -9.40 -3.40 22.98
C LYS A 167 -8.06 -3.96 23.47
N THR A 168 -8.06 -4.61 24.63
CA THR A 168 -6.88 -5.29 25.17
C THR A 168 -6.32 -6.30 24.15
N GLY A 169 -4.99 -6.34 23.98
CA GLY A 169 -4.31 -7.17 22.99
C GLY A 169 -4.18 -6.55 21.59
N MET A 170 -4.80 -5.39 21.34
CA MET A 170 -4.71 -4.68 20.07
C MET A 170 -3.97 -3.34 20.19
N GLN A 171 -3.37 -2.91 19.08
CA GLN A 171 -2.64 -1.66 18.93
C GLN A 171 -3.26 -0.77 17.86
N ILE A 172 -3.15 0.54 18.05
CA ILE A 172 -3.56 1.55 17.09
C ILE A 172 -2.63 1.52 15.88
N VAL A 173 -3.23 1.45 14.70
CA VAL A 173 -2.57 1.62 13.40
C VAL A 173 -3.16 2.83 12.70
N VAL A 174 -2.39 3.89 12.57
CA VAL A 174 -2.77 5.14 11.91
C VAL A 174 -2.57 4.99 10.40
N TYR A 175 -3.59 5.29 9.60
CA TYR A 175 -3.52 5.23 8.13
C TYR A 175 -3.41 6.61 7.49
N SER A 176 -4.27 7.53 7.93
CA SER A 176 -4.25 8.90 7.46
C SER A 176 -4.59 9.83 8.61
N ALA A 177 -4.06 11.04 8.53
CA ALA A 177 -4.45 12.12 9.40
C ALA A 177 -4.41 13.42 8.61
N MET A 178 -5.33 14.32 8.94
CA MET A 178 -5.42 15.64 8.34
C MET A 178 -5.76 16.63 9.45
N PHE A 179 -4.96 17.69 9.56
CA PHE A 179 -5.31 18.86 10.38
C PHE A 179 -5.52 20.05 9.46
N GLY A 180 -6.73 20.62 9.46
CA GLY A 180 -7.08 21.69 8.53
C GLY A 180 -8.60 21.79 8.31
N ARG A 181 -9.02 22.13 7.09
CA ARG A 181 -10.43 22.22 6.70
C ARG A 181 -10.60 21.91 5.21
N THR A 182 -11.57 21.07 4.88
CA THR A 182 -12.01 20.84 3.50
C THR A 182 -13.32 21.57 3.22
N GLN A 183 -13.61 21.81 1.94
CA GLN A 183 -14.86 22.40 1.47
C GLN A 183 -16.10 21.59 1.85
N GLN A 184 -16.00 20.25 1.80
CA GLN A 184 -17.09 19.36 2.26
C GLN A 184 -17.36 19.51 3.76
N GLY A 185 -16.34 19.88 4.54
CA GLY A 185 -16.45 20.04 5.98
C GLY A 185 -16.74 18.71 6.70
N THR A 186 -17.30 18.84 7.90
CA THR A 186 -17.62 17.75 8.83
C THR A 186 -18.76 18.22 9.72
N LEU A 187 -19.66 17.30 10.09
CA LEU A 187 -20.77 17.59 11.00
C LEU A 187 -20.27 17.80 12.44
N GLU A 188 -19.20 17.12 12.81
CA GLU A 188 -18.55 17.20 14.12
C GLU A 188 -17.86 18.55 14.35
N CYS A 189 -17.41 19.22 13.27
CA CYS A 189 -16.77 20.52 13.37
C CYS A 189 -17.35 21.56 12.39
N PRO A 190 -18.54 22.12 12.67
CA PRO A 190 -19.19 23.07 11.78
C PRO A 190 -18.39 24.38 11.64
N PRO A 191 -18.52 25.05 10.48
CA PRO A 191 -17.83 26.31 10.23
C PRO A 191 -18.38 27.41 11.14
N HIS A 192 -17.49 28.31 11.57
CA HIS A 192 -17.89 29.42 12.44
C HIS A 192 -18.62 30.55 11.67
N HIS A 193 -18.43 30.62 10.35
CA HIS A 193 -19.09 31.58 9.46
C HIS A 193 -19.63 30.86 8.22
N GLN A 194 -20.81 31.26 7.73
CA GLN A 194 -21.46 30.68 6.55
C GLN A 194 -20.67 30.92 5.25
N ARG A 195 -19.64 31.77 5.27
CA ARG A 195 -18.78 32.11 4.14
C ARG A 195 -17.33 31.69 4.41
N ALA A 196 -17.13 30.43 4.80
CA ALA A 196 -15.79 29.86 4.80
C ALA A 196 -15.23 29.90 3.36
N PRO A 197 -13.97 30.30 3.14
CA PRO A 197 -13.37 30.26 1.81
C PRO A 197 -13.43 28.85 1.23
N SER A 198 -13.72 28.74 -0.07
CA SER A 198 -13.86 27.47 -0.80
C SER A 198 -12.51 26.79 -1.08
N VAL A 199 -11.53 26.95 -0.19
CA VAL A 199 -10.18 26.43 -0.37
C VAL A 199 -9.90 25.40 0.70
N ASP A 200 -9.53 24.20 0.26
CA ASP A 200 -9.06 23.15 1.14
C ASP A 200 -7.68 23.52 1.68
N CYS A 201 -7.50 23.38 2.98
CA CYS A 201 -6.21 23.58 3.64
C CYS A 201 -5.92 22.38 4.55
N SER A 202 -4.70 21.87 4.49
CA SER A 202 -4.28 20.71 5.28
C SER A 202 -2.80 20.78 5.61
N SER A 203 -2.47 20.42 6.85
CA SER A 203 -1.10 20.27 7.32
C SER A 203 -0.47 19.01 6.75
N ASP A 204 0.73 19.17 6.19
CA ASP A 204 1.58 18.09 5.64
C ASP A 204 2.20 17.21 6.74
N VAL A 205 2.42 17.75 7.94
CA VAL A 205 2.99 17.01 9.08
C VAL A 205 1.96 16.19 9.87
N ALA A 206 0.66 16.34 9.58
CA ALA A 206 -0.42 15.73 10.37
C ALA A 206 -0.28 14.21 10.53
N LEU A 207 0.00 13.50 9.42
CA LEU A 207 0.19 12.04 9.45
C LEU A 207 1.42 11.63 10.26
N GLN A 208 2.53 12.35 10.11
CA GLN A 208 3.77 12.07 10.84
C GLN A 208 3.58 12.26 12.35
N VAL A 209 2.94 13.34 12.77
CA VAL A 209 2.64 13.61 14.18
C VAL A 209 1.72 12.53 14.74
N MET A 210 0.64 12.18 14.06
CA MET A 210 -0.28 11.13 14.54
C MET A 210 0.37 9.76 14.60
N THR A 211 1.21 9.42 13.61
CA THR A 211 1.97 8.16 13.61
C THR A 211 2.95 8.15 14.79
N SER A 212 3.79 9.16 14.96
CA SER A 212 4.75 9.21 16.08
C SER A 212 4.07 9.16 17.46
N ARG A 213 2.92 9.81 17.62
CA ARG A 213 2.22 9.91 18.91
C ARG A 213 1.40 8.67 19.25
N CYS A 214 0.77 8.02 18.27
CA CYS A 214 -0.25 6.99 18.52
C CYS A 214 0.08 5.60 18.00
N GLN A 215 0.99 5.48 17.02
CA GLN A 215 1.28 4.21 16.37
C GLN A 215 1.78 3.17 17.38
N GLY A 216 1.25 1.95 17.28
CA GLY A 216 1.62 0.83 18.13
C GLY A 216 1.12 0.92 19.58
N LYS A 217 0.44 2.00 19.97
CA LYS A 217 -0.10 2.17 21.32
C LYS A 217 -1.51 1.59 21.42
N ARG A 218 -1.90 1.12 22.60
CA ARG A 218 -3.30 0.68 22.86
C ARG A 218 -4.27 1.87 22.96
N SER A 219 -3.81 2.97 23.55
CA SER A 219 -4.57 4.21 23.70
C SER A 219 -3.67 5.41 23.46
N CYS A 220 -4.22 6.45 22.85
CA CYS A 220 -3.51 7.68 22.52
C CYS A 220 -4.43 8.88 22.68
N VAL A 221 -3.89 9.99 23.18
CA VAL A 221 -4.58 11.28 23.28
C VAL A 221 -3.73 12.36 22.64
N VAL A 222 -4.28 13.10 21.69
CA VAL A 222 -3.60 14.19 20.97
C VAL A 222 -4.50 15.42 20.96
N ARG A 223 -3.94 16.60 21.22
CA ARG A 223 -4.69 17.86 21.14
C ARG A 223 -4.67 18.37 19.71
N ALA A 224 -5.82 18.71 19.15
CA ALA A 224 -5.92 19.34 17.85
C ALA A 224 -5.55 20.82 17.97
N SER A 225 -4.28 21.17 17.75
CA SER A 225 -3.80 22.55 17.85
C SER A 225 -2.75 22.89 16.81
N THR A 226 -2.65 24.16 16.47
CA THR A 226 -1.60 24.70 15.58
C THR A 226 -0.20 24.52 16.14
N GLN A 227 -0.05 24.39 17.46
CA GLN A 227 1.23 24.07 18.09
C GLN A 227 1.73 22.66 17.75
N GLU A 228 0.83 21.69 17.64
CA GLU A 228 1.19 20.29 17.33
C GLU A 228 1.30 20.05 15.82
N PHE A 229 0.50 20.76 15.01
CA PHE A 229 0.31 20.45 13.58
C PHE A 229 0.66 21.60 12.62
N GLY A 230 1.06 22.76 13.12
CA GLY A 230 1.17 23.98 12.32
C GLY A 230 -0.18 24.61 11.97
N ASP A 231 -0.16 25.79 11.34
CA ASP A 231 -1.37 26.46 10.85
C ASP A 231 -1.36 26.54 9.31
N PRO A 232 -1.96 25.56 8.62
CA PRO A 232 -1.95 25.49 7.15
C PRO A 232 -3.03 26.38 6.49
N CYS A 233 -3.86 27.06 7.28
CA CYS A 233 -5.05 27.75 6.79
C CYS A 233 -4.97 29.27 7.01
N TYR A 234 -5.74 30.04 6.25
CA TYR A 234 -5.88 31.47 6.47
C TYR A 234 -6.50 31.78 7.85
N HIS A 235 -6.10 32.93 8.42
CA HIS A 235 -6.60 33.41 9.71
C HIS A 235 -8.14 33.39 9.79
N GLY A 236 -8.66 32.95 10.93
CA GLY A 236 -10.10 32.81 11.17
C GLY A 236 -10.72 31.52 10.64
N THR A 237 -9.96 30.68 9.93
CA THR A 237 -10.41 29.34 9.54
C THR A 237 -10.36 28.40 10.75
N ARG A 238 -11.52 28.00 11.27
CA ARG A 238 -11.61 26.98 12.31
C ARG A 238 -11.18 25.64 11.72
N LYS A 239 -10.17 24.98 12.27
CA LYS A 239 -9.67 23.70 11.75
C LYS A 239 -10.27 22.51 12.50
N TYR A 240 -10.06 21.31 11.99
CA TYR A 240 -10.33 20.06 12.68
C TYR A 240 -9.22 19.04 12.39
N LEU A 241 -9.04 18.12 13.33
CA LEU A 241 -8.17 16.96 13.17
C LEU A 241 -9.05 15.76 12.79
N SER A 242 -8.85 15.21 11.60
CA SER A 242 -9.47 13.98 11.11
C SER A 242 -8.43 12.87 11.06
N VAL A 243 -8.73 11.71 11.65
CA VAL A 243 -7.81 10.57 11.70
C VAL A 243 -8.53 9.29 11.35
N ILE A 244 -7.99 8.58 10.36
CA ILE A 244 -8.41 7.23 9.99
C ILE A 244 -7.42 6.25 10.61
N HIS A 245 -7.92 5.33 11.43
CA HIS A 245 -7.11 4.34 12.12
C HIS A 245 -7.80 2.98 12.23
N THR A 246 -7.03 1.97 12.59
CA THR A 246 -7.52 0.63 12.94
C THR A 246 -6.93 0.14 14.25
N CYS A 247 -7.49 -0.97 14.73
CA CYS A 247 -6.94 -1.77 15.81
C CYS A 247 -6.42 -3.09 15.23
N GLY A 248 -5.10 -3.25 15.20
CA GLY A 248 -4.42 -4.48 14.77
C GLY A 248 -3.89 -5.28 15.95
N GLU A 249 -3.62 -6.57 15.75
CA GLU A 249 -3.00 -7.39 16.80
C GLU A 249 -1.53 -7.04 16.98
N LEU A 250 -1.08 -7.16 18.24
CA LEU A 250 0.32 -7.08 18.61
C LEU A 250 1.04 -8.28 17.98
N HIS A 251 1.77 -8.08 16.88
CA HIS A 251 2.77 -9.06 16.48
C HIS A 251 3.89 -8.99 17.50
N THR A 252 3.75 -9.73 18.61
CA THR A 252 4.91 -10.12 19.40
C THR A 252 5.79 -10.91 18.44
N SER A 253 6.92 -10.33 18.05
CA SER A 253 8.02 -11.07 17.47
C SER A 253 8.61 -12.00 18.53
N HIS A 254 7.83 -13.00 18.96
CA HIS A 254 8.42 -14.25 19.36
C HIS A 254 9.08 -14.80 18.12
N LEU A 255 10.41 -14.84 18.16
CA LEU A 255 11.25 -15.58 17.24
C LEU A 255 10.65 -16.97 17.03
N ASN A 256 9.95 -17.15 15.91
CA ASN A 256 9.87 -18.40 15.20
C ASN A 256 10.09 -18.06 13.73
N THR A 257 11.34 -18.27 13.32
CA THR A 257 11.81 -18.26 11.95
C THR A 257 11.04 -19.31 11.13
N SER A 258 9.84 -18.95 10.67
CA SER A 258 9.15 -19.64 9.58
C SER A 258 8.02 -18.78 9.02
N SER A 259 8.37 -17.66 8.38
CA SER A 259 7.76 -17.34 7.09
C SER A 259 8.75 -16.60 6.21
N PRO A 260 9.61 -17.32 5.48
CA PRO A 260 10.15 -16.79 4.24
C PRO A 260 9.00 -16.84 3.23
N PHE A 261 8.51 -15.69 2.80
CA PHE A 261 7.82 -15.59 1.51
C PHE A 261 8.90 -15.74 0.44
N SER A 262 9.35 -16.97 0.24
CA SER A 262 10.25 -17.40 -0.83
C SER A 262 9.48 -18.36 -1.72
N ASP A 263 8.70 -17.82 -2.64
CA ASP A 263 8.34 -18.56 -3.86
C ASP A 263 9.27 -18.04 -4.98
N TYR A 264 10.52 -18.48 -4.91
CA TYR A 264 11.39 -18.65 -6.06
C TYR A 264 11.91 -20.08 -6.02
N THR A 265 11.36 -20.93 -6.88
CA THR A 265 11.96 -22.16 -7.42
C THR A 265 11.10 -22.50 -8.63
N THR A 266 11.46 -22.10 -9.85
CA THR A 266 12.37 -22.86 -10.73
C THR A 266 12.47 -24.33 -10.36
N LEU A 267 11.63 -25.15 -11.00
CA LEU A 267 11.93 -26.55 -11.26
C LEU A 267 12.26 -26.68 -12.74
N SER A 268 13.53 -26.48 -13.07
CA SER A 268 14.15 -27.09 -14.25
C SER A 268 14.66 -28.48 -13.87
N ASN A 269 14.28 -29.45 -14.71
CA ASN A 269 14.93 -30.72 -15.02
C ASN A 269 15.61 -31.54 -13.91
N SER A 270 15.13 -32.77 -13.74
CA SER A 270 16.04 -33.92 -13.76
C SER A 270 15.35 -35.21 -14.22
N SER A 271 16.02 -35.85 -15.19
CA SER A 271 16.07 -37.30 -15.45
C SER A 271 14.79 -38.06 -15.83
N LEU A 272 14.46 -38.03 -17.12
CA LEU A 272 13.96 -39.22 -17.80
C LEU A 272 15.13 -40.20 -17.96
N SER A 273 15.19 -41.20 -17.08
CA SER A 273 16.04 -42.37 -17.28
C SER A 273 15.38 -43.26 -18.35
N LEU A 274 15.99 -43.30 -19.54
CA LEU A 274 15.77 -44.37 -20.50
C LEU A 274 16.19 -45.70 -19.85
N SER A 275 15.22 -46.56 -19.56
CA SER A 275 15.47 -47.99 -19.39
C SER A 275 15.05 -48.70 -20.67
N LEU A 276 16.02 -48.95 -21.54
CA LEU A 276 15.91 -50.00 -22.55
C LEU A 276 15.68 -51.33 -21.81
N LYS A 277 14.65 -52.08 -22.19
CA LYS A 277 14.64 -53.53 -22.01
C LYS A 277 14.50 -54.23 -23.37
N PRO A 278 15.18 -55.37 -23.56
CA PRO A 278 15.33 -56.03 -24.85
C PRO A 278 14.07 -56.81 -25.21
N GLY A 279 13.82 -56.94 -26.51
CA GLY A 279 12.75 -57.78 -27.04
C GLY A 279 13.02 -59.27 -26.88
N LEU A 280 11.94 -60.04 -26.75
CA LEU A 280 11.84 -61.39 -27.32
C LEU A 280 10.37 -61.79 -27.53
N SER A 281 10.04 -62.02 -28.81
CA SER A 281 9.11 -62.98 -29.44
C SER A 281 7.95 -63.60 -28.62
N THR A 282 6.73 -63.61 -29.19
CA THR A 282 6.10 -64.81 -29.81
C THR A 282 4.69 -64.54 -30.37
N HIS A 283 4.43 -65.07 -31.58
CA HIS A 283 3.16 -65.47 -32.24
C HIS A 283 2.05 -64.40 -32.40
N ASN A 284 1.56 -64.11 -33.61
CA ASN A 284 0.99 -65.05 -34.59
C ASN A 284 1.13 -64.54 -36.04
#